data_AF-A0A497GKM4-F1
#
_entry.id   AF-A0A497GKM4-F1
#
_cell.length_a   1.000
_cell.length_b   1.000
_cell.length_c   1.000
_cell.angle_alpha   90.00
_cell.angle_beta   90.00
_cell.angle_gamma   90.00
#
_symmetry.space_group_name_H-M   'P 1'
#
loop_
_entity.id
_entity.type
_entity.pdbx_description
1 polymer ?
#
loop_
_entity_poly.entity_id
_entity_poly.type
_entity_poly.pdbx_seq_one_letter_code
_entity_poly.pdbx_strand_id
1 'polypeptide(L)'
;MSDELSTIKILGGIGSVLVILSLAHWAIGIIGLVLLFIAFKKVADYYRRPEIFKNALIALILSIIGLAIFGITIGVILLKLLFSFPKLLLGFGFGTEVSIIGNVLYPSLKGVIVHILLVFSVLPIFNIISAVFLRRSLNVLAEVSRQSLFKTAGLLYLIGSCLLINSSQWSYLTNILHHTSNSILHNEIEKRSLT
;
A
#
# COMPACT_ATOMS: atom_id res chain seq x y z
N MET A 1 -29.44 8.56 -28.12
CA MET A 1 -29.48 8.16 -26.69
C MET A 1 -28.65 6.90 -26.40
N SER A 2 -28.46 5.99 -27.36
CA SER A 2 -27.53 4.84 -27.27
C SER A 2 -26.04 5.24 -27.32
N ASP A 3 -25.71 6.26 -28.10
CA ASP A 3 -24.30 6.64 -28.37
C ASP A 3 -23.58 7.22 -27.15
N GLU A 4 -24.31 7.89 -26.27
CA GLU A 4 -23.73 8.44 -25.04
C GLU A 4 -23.31 7.31 -24.10
N LEU A 5 -24.16 6.29 -23.96
CA LEU A 5 -23.90 5.11 -23.13
C LEU A 5 -22.79 4.22 -23.72
N SER A 6 -22.73 4.06 -25.05
CA SER A 6 -21.64 3.32 -25.70
C SER A 6 -20.30 4.03 -25.52
N THR A 7 -20.28 5.36 -25.69
CA THR A 7 -19.09 6.19 -25.45
C THR A 7 -18.61 6.07 -24.02
N ILE A 8 -19.51 6.08 -23.03
CA ILE A 8 -19.18 5.90 -21.62
C ILE A 8 -18.49 4.56 -21.36
N LYS A 9 -19.03 3.47 -21.94
CA LYS A 9 -18.46 2.12 -21.78
C LYS A 9 -17.08 2.01 -22.43
N ILE A 10 -16.91 2.56 -23.63
CA ILE A 10 -15.64 2.57 -24.34
C ILE A 10 -14.60 3.40 -23.56
N LEU A 11 -14.99 4.58 -23.08
CA LEU A 11 -14.09 5.47 -22.34
C LEU A 11 -13.66 4.85 -20.99
N GLY A 12 -14.60 4.23 -20.26
CA GLY A 12 -14.29 3.50 -19.03
C GLY A 12 -13.45 2.25 -19.28
N GLY A 13 -13.72 1.51 -20.35
CA GLY A 13 -12.94 0.34 -20.77
C GLY A 13 -11.50 0.72 -21.11
N ILE A 14 -11.29 1.66 -22.05
CA ILE A 14 -9.96 2.17 -22.43
C ILE A 14 -9.24 2.74 -21.21
N GLY A 15 -9.92 3.54 -20.39
CA GLY A 15 -9.36 4.10 -19.15
C GLY A 15 -8.84 3.01 -18.21
N SER A 16 -9.62 1.96 -17.97
CA SER A 16 -9.21 0.84 -17.11
C SER A 16 -8.00 0.07 -17.64
N VAL A 17 -7.94 -0.16 -18.96
CA VAL A 17 -6.79 -0.83 -19.61
C VAL A 17 -5.54 0.05 -19.53
N LEU A 18 -5.66 1.35 -19.77
CA LEU A 18 -4.54 2.29 -19.66
C LEU A 18 -4.02 2.40 -18.22
N VAL A 19 -4.89 2.34 -17.21
CA VAL A 19 -4.46 2.31 -15.80
C VAL A 19 -3.65 1.05 -15.51
N ILE A 20 -4.06 -0.12 -16.02
CA ILE A 20 -3.28 -1.37 -15.85
C ILE A 20 -1.95 -1.28 -16.60
N LEU A 21 -1.93 -0.68 -17.79
CA LEU A 21 -0.69 -0.44 -18.53
C LEU A 21 0.23 0.61 -17.88
N SER A 22 -0.21 1.31 -16.83
CA SER A 22 0.65 2.25 -16.11
C SER A 22 1.87 1.59 -15.47
N LEU A 23 1.85 0.26 -15.30
CA LEU A 23 3.00 -0.50 -14.83
C LEU A 23 4.20 -0.35 -15.79
N ALA A 24 3.96 -0.14 -17.09
CA ALA A 24 5.02 0.08 -18.07
C ALA A 24 5.53 1.54 -18.07
N HIS A 25 4.63 2.51 -17.91
CA HIS A 25 5.01 3.92 -17.88
C HIS A 25 4.06 4.76 -17.02
N TRP A 26 4.62 5.47 -16.03
CA TRP A 26 3.87 6.24 -15.04
C TRP A 26 2.97 7.33 -15.67
N ALA A 27 3.41 7.99 -16.75
CA ALA A 27 2.62 9.01 -17.45
C ALA A 27 1.33 8.47 -18.11
N ILE A 28 1.34 7.23 -18.62
CA ILE A 28 0.19 6.60 -19.28
C ILE A 28 -0.91 6.30 -18.26
N GLY A 29 -0.51 5.95 -17.03
CA GLY A 29 -1.44 5.74 -15.93
C GLY A 29 -2.27 6.95 -15.61
N ILE A 30 -1.66 8.13 -15.56
CA ILE A 30 -2.35 9.39 -15.26
C ILE A 30 -3.45 9.63 -16.31
N ILE A 31 -3.13 9.44 -17.59
CA ILE A 31 -4.09 9.59 -18.69
C ILE A 31 -5.25 8.58 -18.53
N GLY A 32 -4.96 7.31 -18.28
CA GLY A 32 -5.98 6.29 -18.03
C GLY A 32 -6.90 6.63 -16.87
N LEU A 33 -6.32 7.14 -15.77
CA LEU A 33 -7.03 7.54 -14.57
C LEU A 33 -7.98 8.71 -14.84
N VAL A 34 -7.54 9.70 -15.61
CA VAL A 34 -8.34 10.85 -16.05
C VAL A 34 -9.51 10.37 -16.92
N LEU A 35 -9.28 9.48 -17.89
CA LEU A 35 -10.34 8.91 -18.73
C LEU A 35 -11.37 8.13 -17.91
N LEU A 36 -10.91 7.33 -16.95
CA LEU A 36 -11.77 6.58 -16.04
C LEU A 36 -12.66 7.52 -15.22
N PHE A 37 -12.10 8.65 -14.76
CA PHE A 37 -12.85 9.67 -14.03
C PHE A 37 -13.88 10.40 -14.88
N ILE A 38 -13.54 10.71 -16.14
CA ILE A 38 -14.50 11.28 -17.09
C ILE A 38 -15.65 10.29 -17.33
N ALA A 39 -15.37 9.00 -17.43
CA ALA A 39 -16.40 7.98 -17.54
C ALA A 39 -17.31 7.95 -16.30
N PHE A 40 -16.75 7.95 -15.08
CA PHE A 40 -17.55 8.04 -13.84
C PHE A 40 -18.41 9.31 -13.76
N LYS A 41 -17.90 10.45 -14.21
CA LYS A 41 -18.66 11.71 -14.27
C LYS A 41 -19.86 11.57 -15.22
N LYS A 42 -19.63 11.09 -16.45
CA LYS A 42 -20.70 10.88 -17.42
C LYS A 42 -21.74 9.86 -16.96
N VAL A 43 -21.33 8.80 -16.24
CA VAL A 43 -22.25 7.84 -15.59
C VAL A 43 -23.08 8.53 -14.52
N ALA A 44 -22.47 9.33 -13.64
CA ALA A 44 -23.18 10.04 -12.59
C ALA A 44 -24.22 11.03 -13.14
N ASP A 45 -23.88 11.72 -14.24
CA ASP A 45 -24.76 12.65 -14.95
C ASP A 45 -25.90 11.88 -15.65
N TYR A 46 -25.59 10.76 -16.32
CA TYR A 46 -26.58 9.91 -17.00
C TYR A 46 -27.62 9.33 -16.03
N TYR A 47 -27.18 8.80 -14.88
CA TYR A 47 -28.08 8.22 -13.87
C TYR A 47 -28.64 9.27 -12.87
N ARG A 48 -28.34 10.56 -13.03
CA ARG A 48 -28.73 11.65 -12.12
C ARG A 48 -28.43 11.34 -10.64
N ARG A 49 -27.25 10.76 -10.39
CA ARG A 49 -26.77 10.34 -9.07
C ARG A 49 -25.34 10.83 -8.87
N PRO A 50 -25.15 12.10 -8.42
CA PRO A 50 -23.81 12.69 -8.27
C PRO A 50 -22.96 11.96 -7.22
N GLU A 51 -23.60 11.20 -6.32
CA GLU A 51 -22.93 10.38 -5.30
C GLU A 51 -22.00 9.31 -5.89
N ILE A 52 -22.29 8.81 -7.09
CA ILE A 52 -21.45 7.85 -7.80
C ILE A 52 -20.05 8.43 -8.01
N PHE A 53 -20.01 9.61 -8.63
CA PHE A 53 -18.77 10.31 -8.95
C PHE A 53 -18.09 10.80 -7.68
N LYS A 54 -18.85 11.38 -6.74
CA LYS A 54 -18.29 11.90 -5.48
C LYS A 54 -17.61 10.80 -4.66
N ASN A 55 -18.26 9.65 -4.49
CA ASN A 55 -17.69 8.54 -3.72
C ASN A 55 -16.49 7.92 -4.43
N ALA A 56 -16.51 7.82 -5.77
CA ALA A 56 -15.35 7.39 -6.56
C ALA A 56 -14.17 8.36 -6.41
N LEU A 57 -14.43 9.67 -6.49
CA LEU A 57 -13.42 10.72 -6.33
C LEU A 57 -12.78 10.69 -4.95
N ILE A 58 -13.57 10.52 -3.90
CA ILE A 58 -13.05 10.38 -2.54
C ILE A 58 -12.15 9.14 -2.44
N ALA A 59 -12.58 7.98 -2.97
CA ALA A 59 -11.74 6.78 -2.99
C ALA A 59 -10.40 7.02 -3.71
N LEU A 60 -10.42 7.72 -4.85
CA LEU A 60 -9.22 8.05 -5.60
C LEU A 60 -8.27 8.95 -4.81
N ILE A 61 -8.78 10.02 -4.22
CA ILE A 61 -7.98 10.96 -3.43
C ILE A 61 -7.33 10.20 -2.26
N LEU A 62 -8.08 9.33 -1.58
CA LEU A 62 -7.52 8.49 -0.52
C LEU A 62 -6.44 7.53 -1.05
N SER A 63 -6.63 6.94 -2.22
CA SER A 63 -5.62 6.09 -2.86
C SER A 63 -4.33 6.85 -3.16
N ILE A 64 -4.42 8.09 -3.63
CA ILE A 64 -3.26 8.94 -3.91
C ILE A 64 -2.53 9.31 -2.61
N ILE A 65 -3.27 9.67 -1.56
CA ILE A 65 -2.69 9.96 -0.24
C ILE A 65 -1.99 8.71 0.33
N GLY A 66 -2.61 7.54 0.22
CA GLY A 66 -2.01 6.27 0.65
C GLY A 66 -0.71 5.97 -0.10
N LEU A 67 -0.70 6.15 -1.43
CA LEU A 67 0.51 5.98 -2.25
C LEU A 67 1.60 7.00 -1.89
N ALA A 68 1.24 8.25 -1.62
CA ALA A 68 2.18 9.28 -1.20
C ALA A 68 2.85 8.94 0.14
N ILE A 69 2.07 8.50 1.13
CA ILE A 69 2.60 8.06 2.44
C ILE A 69 3.55 6.87 2.26
N PHE A 70 3.18 5.91 1.40
CA PHE A 70 4.04 4.76 1.10
C PHE A 70 5.36 5.17 0.45
N GLY A 71 5.30 6.07 -0.55
CA GLY A 71 6.48 6.60 -1.23
C GLY A 71 7.40 7.38 -0.29
N ILE A 72 6.84 8.24 0.57
CA ILE A 72 7.60 8.99 1.58
C ILE A 72 8.29 8.03 2.55
N THR A 73 7.60 6.98 2.99
CA THR A 73 8.14 6.01 3.93
C THR A 73 9.36 5.29 3.34
N ILE A 74 9.25 4.78 2.11
CA ILE A 74 10.36 4.15 1.41
C ILE A 74 11.50 5.15 1.22
N GLY A 75 11.18 6.38 0.83
CA GLY A 75 12.16 7.46 0.67
C GLY A 75 12.95 7.74 1.95
N VAL A 76 12.29 7.81 3.12
CA VAL A 76 12.94 8.03 4.42
C VAL A 76 13.84 6.85 4.80
N ILE A 77 13.41 5.61 4.55
CA ILE A 77 14.21 4.42 4.84
C ILE A 77 15.47 4.40 3.96
N LEU A 78 15.30 4.64 2.66
CA LEU A 78 16.41 4.68 1.70
C LEU A 78 17.38 5.82 2.02
N LEU A 79 16.87 7.00 2.39
CA LEU A 79 17.68 8.14 2.77
C LEU A 79 18.49 7.86 4.05
N LYS A 80 17.88 7.30 5.09
CA LYS A 80 18.57 6.90 6.32
C LYS A 80 19.66 5.87 6.05
N LEU A 81 19.41 4.93 5.15
CA LEU A 81 20.38 3.93 4.73
C LEU A 81 21.57 4.60 4.01
N LEU A 82 21.30 5.49 3.04
CA LEU A 82 22.33 6.26 2.32
C LEU A 82 23.18 7.13 3.24
N PHE A 83 22.60 7.81 4.24
CA PHE A 83 23.38 8.59 5.21
C PHE A 83 24.18 7.74 6.21
N SER A 84 23.78 6.48 6.40
CA SER A 84 24.50 5.55 7.28
C SER A 84 25.69 4.89 6.57
N PHE A 85 25.63 4.71 5.25
CA PHE A 85 26.68 4.08 4.44
C PHE A 85 28.08 4.73 4.59
N PRO A 86 28.26 6.08 4.49
CA PRO A 86 29.58 6.71 4.65
C PRO A 86 30.18 6.55 6.04
N LYS A 87 29.34 6.54 7.09
CA LYS A 87 29.78 6.31 8.47
C LYS A 87 30.28 4.88 8.68
N LEU A 88 29.68 3.93 7.97
CA LEU A 88 30.08 2.52 7.96
C LEU A 88 31.41 2.33 7.21
N LEU A 89 31.63 3.08 6.12
CA LEU A 89 32.85 3.03 5.31
C LEU A 89 34.04 3.74 5.98
N LEU A 90 33.84 4.91 6.58
CA LEU A 90 34.88 5.67 7.29
C LEU A 90 35.26 5.04 8.64
N GLY A 91 34.34 4.34 9.31
CA GLY A 91 34.63 3.59 10.54
C GLY A 91 35.48 2.34 10.34
N PHE A 92 35.62 1.84 9.10
CA PHE A 92 36.48 0.72 8.75
C PHE A 92 37.92 1.13 8.36
N GLY A 93 38.17 2.41 8.07
CA GLY A 93 39.40 2.88 7.43
C GLY A 93 40.37 3.68 8.30
N PHE A 94 39.94 4.23 9.44
CA PHE A 94 40.81 5.01 10.34
C PHE A 94 40.65 4.49 11.77
N GLY A 95 41.76 4.05 12.37
CA GLY A 95 41.87 3.32 13.64
C GLY A 95 41.46 4.08 14.90
N THR A 96 40.32 4.74 14.91
CA THR A 96 39.68 5.27 16.11
C THR A 96 38.67 4.25 16.63
N GLU A 97 39.11 3.51 17.64
CA GLU A 97 38.35 2.90 18.73
C GLU A 97 37.06 2.14 18.38
N VAL A 98 37.01 0.91 18.87
CA VAL A 98 35.98 -0.15 18.79
C VAL A 98 34.58 0.26 19.33
N SER A 99 34.30 1.56 19.47
CA SER A 99 33.07 2.15 20.02
C SER A 99 32.12 2.76 18.97
N ILE A 100 32.47 2.75 17.67
CA ILE A 100 31.60 3.30 16.60
C ILE A 100 30.49 2.32 16.19
N ILE A 101 30.77 1.01 16.25
CA ILE A 101 29.80 -0.04 15.86
C ILE A 101 28.58 -0.01 16.80
N GLY A 102 28.78 0.21 18.10
CA GLY A 102 27.69 0.34 19.07
C GLY A 102 26.92 1.67 18.97
N ASN A 103 27.60 2.81 18.87
CA ASN A 103 26.95 4.12 18.94
C ASN A 103 26.34 4.63 17.64
N VAL A 104 26.74 4.11 16.47
CA VAL A 104 26.18 4.54 15.17
C VAL A 104 25.12 3.57 14.66
N LEU A 105 25.29 2.26 14.90
CA LEU A 105 24.37 1.23 14.44
C LEU A 105 23.12 1.13 15.32
N TYR A 106 23.26 1.20 16.65
CA TYR A 106 22.16 0.97 17.59
C TYR A 106 21.05 2.04 17.56
N PRO A 107 21.34 3.36 17.45
CA PRO A 107 20.31 4.39 17.27
C PRO A 107 19.64 4.31 15.89
N SER A 108 20.42 3.96 14.86
CA SER A 108 19.95 3.86 13.48
C SER A 108 19.00 2.67 13.30
N LEU A 109 19.30 1.51 13.91
CA LEU A 109 18.41 0.34 13.92
C LEU A 109 17.15 0.59 14.76
N LYS A 110 17.27 1.14 15.98
CA LYS A 110 16.09 1.51 16.80
C LYS A 110 15.16 2.48 16.07
N GLY A 111 15.73 3.49 15.40
CA GLY A 111 14.96 4.46 14.62
C GLY A 111 14.31 3.89 13.36
N VAL A 112 14.82 2.79 12.81
CA VAL A 112 14.20 2.05 11.69
C VAL A 112 13.11 1.11 12.20
N ILE A 113 13.36 0.40 13.29
CA ILE A 113 12.40 -0.51 13.93
C ILE A 113 11.13 0.24 14.38
N VAL A 114 11.28 1.38 15.05
CA VAL A 114 10.14 2.22 15.47
C VAL A 114 9.36 2.77 14.26
N HIS A 115 10.07 3.15 13.19
CA HIS A 115 9.44 3.68 11.99
C HIS A 115 8.66 2.62 11.23
N ILE A 116 9.21 1.41 11.11
CA ILE A 116 8.53 0.23 10.57
C ILE A 116 7.26 -0.06 11.36
N LEU A 117 7.33 -0.05 12.70
CA LEU A 117 6.19 -0.35 13.56
C LEU A 117 5.05 0.69 13.41
N LEU A 118 5.41 1.97 13.25
CA LEU A 118 4.45 3.06 13.03
C LEU A 118 3.77 2.94 11.66
N VAL A 119 4.56 2.76 10.60
CA VAL A 119 4.09 2.60 9.22
C VAL A 119 3.16 1.40 9.09
N PHE A 120 3.54 0.30 9.74
CA PHE A 120 2.81 -0.95 9.77
C PHE A 120 1.43 -0.82 10.42
N SER A 121 1.27 0.12 11.36
CA SER A 121 -0.03 0.39 11.99
C SER A 121 -0.90 1.35 11.17
N VAL A 122 -0.32 2.31 10.42
CA VAL A 122 -1.07 3.39 9.74
C VAL A 122 -1.48 3.03 8.31
N LEU A 123 -0.60 2.40 7.53
CA LEU A 123 -0.85 2.05 6.12
C LEU A 123 -2.10 1.17 5.91
N PRO A 124 -2.35 0.12 6.73
CA PRO A 124 -3.49 -0.75 6.47
C PRO A 124 -4.83 -0.10 6.81
N ILE A 125 -4.87 0.79 7.80
CA ILE A 125 -6.07 1.56 8.15
C ILE A 125 -6.49 2.44 6.98
N PHE A 126 -5.54 3.13 6.35
CA PHE A 126 -5.81 4.01 5.22
C PHE A 126 -6.32 3.23 4.00
N ASN A 127 -5.76 2.04 3.76
CA ASN A 127 -6.19 1.15 2.68
C ASN A 127 -7.62 0.63 2.87
N ILE A 128 -8.01 0.29 4.12
CA ILE A 128 -9.39 -0.11 4.44
C ILE A 128 -10.36 1.04 4.15
N ILE A 129 -10.04 2.27 4.56
CA ILE A 129 -10.94 3.41 4.37
C ILE A 129 -11.14 3.67 2.86
N SER A 130 -10.07 3.59 2.07
CA SER A 130 -10.14 3.65 0.60
C SER A 130 -11.06 2.55 0.03
N ALA A 131 -10.89 1.31 0.48
CA ALA A 131 -11.69 0.17 0.05
C ALA A 131 -13.18 0.27 0.40
N VAL A 132 -13.49 0.80 1.58
CA VAL A 132 -14.87 1.06 2.01
C VAL A 132 -15.53 2.11 1.12
N PHE A 133 -14.81 3.18 0.78
CA PHE A 133 -15.34 4.22 -0.11
C PHE A 133 -15.53 3.73 -1.55
N LEU A 134 -14.59 2.93 -2.06
CA LEU A 134 -14.72 2.30 -3.38
C LEU A 134 -15.92 1.34 -3.42
N ARG A 135 -16.09 0.51 -2.37
CA ARG A 135 -17.27 -0.36 -2.23
C ARG A 135 -18.58 0.42 -2.21
N ARG A 136 -18.61 1.59 -1.56
CA ARG A 136 -19.79 2.47 -1.57
C ARG A 136 -20.10 2.99 -2.98
N SER A 137 -19.10 3.43 -3.74
CA SER A 137 -19.31 3.87 -5.14
C SER A 137 -19.83 2.73 -6.02
N LEU A 138 -19.25 1.53 -5.89
CA LEU A 138 -19.65 0.36 -6.66
C LEU A 138 -21.04 -0.18 -6.31
N ASN A 139 -21.46 -0.10 -5.05
CA ASN A 139 -22.82 -0.48 -4.64
C ASN A 139 -23.89 0.43 -5.25
N VAL A 140 -23.66 1.75 -5.25
CA VAL A 140 -24.59 2.70 -5.91
C VAL A 140 -24.63 2.43 -7.42
N LEU A 141 -23.49 2.07 -8.03
CA LEU A 141 -23.43 1.61 -9.43
C LEU A 141 -24.26 0.35 -9.68
N ALA A 142 -24.21 -0.63 -8.78
CA ALA A 142 -24.97 -1.88 -8.87
C ALA A 142 -26.49 -1.62 -8.84
N GLU A 143 -26.93 -0.67 -8.02
CA GLU A 143 -28.34 -0.28 -7.90
C GLU A 143 -28.85 0.39 -9.18
N VAL A 144 -28.08 1.33 -9.76
CA VAL A 144 -28.52 2.05 -10.96
C VAL A 144 -28.36 1.24 -12.25
N SER A 145 -27.33 0.39 -12.35
CA SER A 145 -27.09 -0.47 -13.52
C SER A 145 -27.89 -1.78 -13.48
N ARG A 146 -28.53 -2.09 -12.35
CA ARG A 146 -29.16 -3.39 -12.03
C ARG A 146 -28.22 -4.60 -12.20
N GLN A 147 -26.90 -4.40 -12.20
CA GLN A 147 -25.91 -5.47 -12.33
C GLN A 147 -25.24 -5.77 -10.99
N SER A 148 -25.38 -7.01 -10.53
CA SER A 148 -24.76 -7.51 -9.29
C SER A 148 -23.23 -7.56 -9.34
N LEU A 149 -22.63 -7.56 -10.54
CA LEU A 149 -21.18 -7.63 -10.74
C LEU A 149 -20.44 -6.47 -10.06
N PHE A 150 -21.00 -5.27 -10.02
CA PHE A 150 -20.38 -4.14 -9.33
C PHE A 150 -20.38 -4.33 -7.80
N LYS A 151 -21.45 -4.92 -7.25
CA LYS A 151 -21.53 -5.26 -5.82
C LYS A 151 -20.49 -6.31 -5.45
N THR A 152 -20.32 -7.32 -6.30
CA THR A 152 -19.30 -8.37 -6.11
C THR A 152 -17.88 -7.82 -6.25
N ALA A 153 -17.62 -6.94 -7.23
CA ALA A 153 -16.32 -6.29 -7.40
C ALA A 153 -15.94 -5.44 -6.19
N GLY A 154 -16.89 -4.67 -5.63
CA GLY A 154 -16.67 -3.90 -4.41
C GLY A 154 -16.43 -4.76 -3.17
N LEU A 155 -17.09 -5.94 -3.09
CA LEU A 155 -16.82 -6.92 -2.04
C LEU A 155 -15.43 -7.54 -2.21
N LEU A 156 -15.04 -7.89 -3.43
CA LEU A 156 -13.76 -8.51 -3.74
C LEU A 156 -12.59 -7.58 -3.44
N TYR A 157 -12.71 -6.28 -3.75
CA TYR A 157 -11.72 -5.28 -3.37
C TYR A 157 -11.59 -5.16 -1.85
N LEU A 158 -12.71 -5.15 -1.13
CA LEU A 158 -12.71 -5.09 0.34
C LEU A 158 -12.06 -6.34 0.96
N ILE A 159 -12.38 -7.52 0.44
CA ILE A 159 -11.75 -8.79 0.84
C ILE A 159 -10.24 -8.73 0.55
N GLY A 160 -9.84 -8.21 -0.61
CA GLY A 160 -8.43 -8.02 -0.97
C GLY A 160 -7.69 -7.11 0.01
N SER A 161 -8.28 -5.98 0.39
CA SER A 161 -7.70 -5.08 1.39
C SER A 161 -7.59 -5.73 2.78
N CYS A 162 -8.57 -6.53 3.19
CA CYS A 162 -8.49 -7.31 4.44
C CYS A 162 -7.43 -8.43 4.36
N LEU A 163 -7.27 -9.10 3.22
CA LEU A 163 -6.26 -10.15 3.05
C LEU A 163 -4.83 -9.59 3.11
N LEU A 164 -4.57 -8.43 2.51
CA LEU A 164 -3.26 -7.78 2.55
C LEU A 164 -2.81 -7.44 3.98
N ILE A 165 -3.75 -7.14 4.88
CA ILE A 165 -3.46 -6.99 6.31
C ILE A 165 -2.97 -8.29 6.90
N ASN A 166 -3.72 -9.38 6.68
CA ASN A 166 -3.39 -10.66 7.27
C ASN A 166 -2.02 -11.17 6.77
N SER A 167 -1.74 -11.06 5.47
CA SER A 167 -0.45 -11.51 4.90
C SER A 167 0.74 -10.68 5.40
N SER A 168 0.59 -9.37 5.52
CA SER A 168 1.65 -8.49 6.04
C SER A 168 1.92 -8.71 7.53
N GLN A 169 0.88 -9.01 8.34
CA GLN A 169 0.98 -9.34 9.77
C GLN A 169 1.52 -10.74 10.03
N TRP A 170 1.06 -11.73 9.27
CA TRP A 170 1.47 -13.12 9.41
C TRP A 170 2.95 -13.32 9.13
N SER A 171 3.48 -12.68 8.08
CA SER A 171 4.90 -12.74 7.72
C SER A 171 5.83 -12.18 8.81
N TYR A 172 5.38 -11.19 9.59
CA TYR A 172 6.15 -10.63 10.70
C TYR A 172 6.12 -11.51 11.95
N LEU A 173 4.96 -12.09 12.30
CA LEU A 173 4.82 -12.97 13.45
C LEU A 173 5.65 -14.25 13.31
N THR A 174 5.66 -14.85 12.12
CA THR A 174 6.49 -16.05 11.86
C THR A 174 7.97 -15.74 11.98
N ASN A 175 8.42 -14.56 11.53
CA ASN A 175 9.82 -14.15 11.59
C ASN A 175 10.29 -13.94 13.03
N ILE A 176 9.45 -13.33 13.88
CA ILE A 176 9.74 -13.16 15.32
C ILE A 176 9.75 -14.52 16.03
N LEU A 177 8.75 -15.37 15.79
CA LEU A 177 8.68 -16.70 16.41
C LEU A 177 9.88 -17.58 16.03
N HIS A 178 10.34 -17.52 14.79
CA HIS A 178 11.51 -18.28 14.33
C HIS A 178 12.81 -17.79 14.99
N HIS A 179 12.94 -16.47 15.21
CA HIS A 179 14.12 -15.90 15.84
C HIS A 179 14.17 -16.17 17.36
N THR A 180 13.00 -16.19 18.03
CA THR A 180 12.88 -16.53 19.46
C THR A 180 13.04 -18.04 19.69
N SER A 181 12.55 -18.90 18.79
CA SER A 181 12.74 -20.35 18.90
C SER A 181 14.23 -20.74 18.84
N ASN A 182 14.98 -20.17 17.89
CA ASN A 182 16.41 -20.46 17.74
C ASN A 182 17.26 -20.00 18.94
N SER A 183 16.91 -18.88 19.59
CA SER A 183 17.67 -18.40 20.76
C SER A 183 17.42 -19.24 22.01
N ILE A 184 16.23 -19.83 22.14
CA ILE A 184 15.88 -20.72 23.26
C ILE A 184 16.63 -22.05 23.11
N LEU A 185 16.61 -22.66 21.91
CA LEU A 185 17.30 -23.93 21.68
C LEU A 185 18.81 -23.83 21.86
N HIS A 186 19.42 -22.70 21.49
CA HIS A 186 20.87 -22.53 21.66
C HIS A 186 21.28 -22.44 23.15
N ASN A 187 20.52 -21.70 23.96
CA ASN A 187 20.72 -21.62 25.41
C ASN A 187 20.52 -22.97 26.12
N GLU A 188 19.62 -23.80 25.62
CA GLU A 188 19.30 -25.10 26.22
C GLU A 188 20.36 -26.16 25.90
N ILE A 189 21.00 -26.07 24.72
CA ILE A 189 22.15 -26.90 24.35
C ILE A 189 23.40 -26.50 25.15
N GLU A 190 23.66 -25.20 25.31
CA GLU A 190 24.80 -24.70 26.10
C GLU A 190 24.70 -25.13 27.57
N LYS A 191 23.51 -25.04 28.17
CA LYS A 191 23.26 -25.52 29.54
C LYS A 191 23.50 -27.03 29.72
N ARG A 192 23.23 -27.85 28.71
CA ARG A 192 23.46 -29.31 28.76
C ARG A 192 24.91 -29.71 28.52
N SER A 193 25.73 -28.85 27.92
CA SER A 193 27.16 -29.11 27.72
C SER A 193 28.04 -28.79 28.94
N LEU A 194 27.50 -28.09 29.95
CA LEU A 194 28.20 -27.66 31.16
C LEU A 194 27.87 -28.52 32.40
N THR A 195 27.07 -29.58 32.24
CA THR A 195 26.73 -30.59 33.24
C THR A 195 27.19 -31.96 32.80
#